data_AF-A0A2N5GYN4-F1
#
_entry.id   AF-A0A2N5GYN4-F1
#
_cell.length_a   1.000
_cell.length_b   1.000
_cell.length_c   1.000
_cell.angle_alpha   90.00
_cell.angle_beta   90.00
_cell.angle_gamma   90.00
#
_symmetry.space_group_name_H-M   'P 1'
#
loop_
_entity.id
_entity.type
_entity.pdbx_description
1 polymer ?
#
loop_
_entity_poly.entity_id
_entity_poly.type
_entity_poly.pdbx_seq_one_letter_code
_entity_poly.pdbx_strand_id
1 'polypeptide(L)'
;MLNSTRYCNVIAQGRTQEGADIAAVEKIFVKSIQRDEIRFAWYKLKDGKEHFQLRPLDLTEEELLEVFKDGLAKDVFSSRFREELKKLL
;
A
#
# COMPACT_ATOMS: atom_id res chain seq x y z
N MET A 1 0.32 -17.28 -0.97
CA MET A 1 -0.73 -17.17 0.06
C MET A 1 -0.67 -15.76 0.62
N LEU A 2 -1.81 -15.11 0.80
CA LEU A 2 -1.85 -13.83 1.52
C LEU A 2 -1.49 -14.11 2.99
N ASN A 3 -0.58 -13.29 3.52
CA ASN A 3 0.12 -13.58 4.77
C ASN A 3 -0.73 -13.20 5.99
N SER A 4 -0.71 -14.03 7.03
CA SER A 4 -1.26 -13.72 8.36
C SER A 4 -0.12 -13.60 9.37
N THR A 5 -0.16 -12.54 10.18
CA THR A 5 0.83 -12.28 11.24
C THR A 5 0.14 -12.09 12.58
N ARG A 6 0.89 -11.89 13.67
CA ARG A 6 0.29 -11.50 14.96
C ARG A 6 -0.37 -10.11 14.90
N TYR A 7 0.10 -9.24 14.01
CA TYR A 7 -0.39 -7.87 13.87
C TYR A 7 -1.65 -7.79 13.01
N CYS A 8 -1.57 -8.30 11.78
CA CYS A 8 -2.64 -8.17 10.79
C CYS A 8 -2.79 -9.41 9.90
N ASN A 9 -3.90 -9.46 9.17
CA ASN A 9 -4.11 -10.35 8.04
C ASN A 9 -4.05 -9.55 6.75
N VAL A 10 -3.32 -9.98 5.73
CA VAL A 10 -3.41 -9.38 4.39
C VAL A 10 -4.65 -9.93 3.69
N ILE A 11 -5.52 -9.04 3.22
CA ILE A 11 -6.78 -9.36 2.54
C ILE A 11 -6.62 -9.27 1.02
N ALA A 12 -5.94 -8.22 0.55
CA ALA A 12 -5.67 -7.99 -0.87
C ALA A 12 -4.33 -7.28 -1.05
N GLN A 13 -3.72 -7.42 -2.23
CA GLN A 13 -2.43 -6.82 -2.55
C GLN A 13 -2.37 -6.46 -4.03
N GLY A 14 -1.96 -5.23 -4.33
CA GLY A 14 -1.39 -4.81 -5.61
C GLY A 14 0.10 -4.53 -5.43
N ARG A 15 0.93 -4.81 -6.44
CA ARG A 15 2.39 -4.63 -6.33
C ARG A 15 3.06 -4.29 -7.65
N THR A 16 4.21 -3.66 -7.55
CA THR A 16 5.18 -3.47 -8.64
C THR A 16 6.55 -3.94 -8.17
N GLN A 17 7.44 -4.24 -9.11
CA GLN A 17 8.80 -4.70 -8.81
C GLN A 17 9.81 -3.99 -9.70
N GLU A 18 10.87 -3.48 -9.09
CA GLU A 18 12.03 -2.92 -9.75
C GLU A 18 13.29 -3.62 -9.21
N GLY A 19 13.89 -4.49 -10.02
CA GLY A 19 15.01 -5.33 -9.57
C GLY A 19 14.65 -6.19 -8.36
N ALA A 20 15.36 -5.97 -7.25
CA ALA A 20 15.13 -6.68 -5.99
C ALA A 20 14.11 -5.98 -5.07
N ASP A 21 13.63 -4.80 -5.43
CA ASP A 21 12.74 -4.01 -4.60
C ASP A 21 11.29 -4.16 -5.08
N ILE A 22 10.39 -4.40 -4.12
CA ILE A 22 8.97 -4.63 -4.37
C ILE A 22 8.19 -3.60 -3.56
N ALA A 23 7.44 -2.75 -4.26
CA ALA A 23 6.47 -1.84 -3.65
C ALA A 23 5.08 -2.45 -3.73
N ALA A 24 4.32 -2.38 -2.64
CA ALA A 24 2.97 -2.93 -2.60
C ALA A 24 2.00 -1.99 -1.88
N VAL A 25 0.75 -2.01 -2.35
CA VAL A 25 -0.42 -1.46 -1.66
C VAL A 25 -1.28 -2.63 -1.25
N GLU A 26 -1.55 -2.75 0.04
CA GLU A 26 -2.21 -3.91 0.62
C GLU A 26 -3.43 -3.47 1.42
N LYS A 27 -4.54 -4.20 1.28
CA LYS A 27 -5.63 -4.12 2.25
C LYS A 27 -5.34 -5.11 3.37
N ILE A 28 -5.26 -4.64 4.60
CA ILE A 28 -4.98 -5.45 5.78
C ILE A 28 -6.09 -5.30 6.82
N PHE A 29 -6.36 -6.37 7.56
CA PHE A 29 -7.19 -6.33 8.77
C PHE A 29 -6.29 -6.31 10.00
N VAL A 30 -6.31 -5.20 10.75
CA VAL A 30 -5.50 -5.03 11.96
C VAL A 30 -6.21 -5.66 13.16
N LYS A 31 -5.59 -6.67 13.77
CA LYS A 31 -6.26 -7.53 14.77
C LYS A 31 -6.54 -6.83 16.09
N SER A 32 -5.65 -5.94 16.53
CA SER A 32 -5.75 -5.26 17.82
C SER A 32 -6.92 -4.27 17.90
N ILE A 33 -7.21 -3.61 16.79
CA ILE A 33 -8.23 -2.56 16.69
C ILE A 33 -9.40 -2.97 15.78
N GLN A 34 -9.37 -4.19 15.24
CA GLN A 34 -10.43 -4.83 14.45
C GLN A 34 -10.95 -3.98 13.29
N ARG A 35 -10.05 -3.39 12.51
CA ARG A 35 -10.43 -2.59 11.34
C ARG A 35 -9.55 -2.87 10.12
N ASP A 36 -10.09 -2.56 8.96
CA ASP A 36 -9.36 -2.59 7.70
C ASP A 36 -8.54 -1.31 7.51
N GLU A 37 -7.33 -1.47 7.02
CA GLU A 37 -6.41 -0.39 6.65
C GLU A 37 -5.74 -0.70 5.31
N ILE A 38 -5.36 0.34 4.59
CA ILE A 38 -4.47 0.32 3.44
C ILE A 38 -3.05 0.53 3.92
N ARG A 39 -2.20 -0.46 3.65
CA ARG A 39 -0.79 -0.46 3.95
C ARG A 39 0.05 -0.22 2.71
N PHE A 40 0.94 0.76 2.76
CA PHE A 40 2.06 0.87 1.84
C PHE A 40 3.23 0.05 2.36
N ALA A 41 3.54 -1.04 1.66
CA ALA A 41 4.56 -1.99 2.03
C ALA A 41 5.75 -1.95 1.06
N TRP A 42 6.94 -2.17 1.62
CA TRP A 42 8.16 -2.35 0.86
C TRP A 42 8.81 -3.68 1.24
N TYR A 43 9.15 -4.48 0.22
CA TYR A 43 9.84 -5.75 0.39
C TYR A 43 11.14 -5.75 -0.40
N LYS A 44 12.15 -6.45 0.13
CA LYS A 44 13.39 -6.76 -0.59
C LYS A 44 13.45 -8.23 -0.91
N LEU A 45 13.72 -8.58 -2.16
CA LEU A 45 14.01 -9.94 -2.58
C LEU A 45 15.45 -10.28 -2.23
N LYS A 46 15.63 -11.23 -1.33
CA LYS A 46 16.95 -11.76 -0.94
C LYS A 46 16.89 -13.29 -0.99
N ASP A 47 17.81 -13.90 -1.73
CA ASP A 47 17.90 -15.36 -1.87
C ASP A 47 16.58 -16.02 -2.31
N GLY A 48 15.84 -15.35 -3.21
CA GLY A 48 14.54 -15.81 -3.72
C GLY A 48 13.38 -15.67 -2.73
N LYS A 49 13.58 -15.01 -1.59
CA LYS A 49 12.55 -14.77 -0.57
C LYS A 49 12.29 -13.28 -0.39
N GLU A 50 11.02 -12.91 -0.24
CA GLU A 50 10.61 -11.53 0.01
C GLU A 50 10.76 -11.19 1.50
N HIS A 51 11.44 -10.08 1.81
CA HIS A 51 11.68 -9.59 3.16
C HIS A 51 11.05 -8.23 3.37
N PHE A 52 10.01 -8.19 4.20
CA PHE A 52 9.32 -6.97 4.58
C PHE A 52 10.24 -5.98 5.32
N GLN A 53 10.17 -4.70 4.96
CA GLN A 53 10.88 -3.63 5.64
C GLN A 53 9.96 -2.92 6.64
N LEU A 54 10.41 -2.80 7.89
CA LEU A 54 9.63 -2.20 8.97
C LEU A 54 9.50 -0.67 8.78
N ARG A 55 8.31 -0.15 9.17
CA ARG A 55 7.73 1.20 8.95
C ARG A 55 6.81 1.34 7.72
N PRO A 56 5.83 0.44 7.54
CA PRO A 56 4.78 0.73 6.58
C PRO A 56 3.93 1.93 7.04
N LEU A 57 3.39 2.68 6.08
CA LEU A 57 2.29 3.61 6.33
C LEU A 57 0.99 2.81 6.22
N ASP A 58 0.29 2.66 7.35
CA ASP A 58 -1.03 2.05 7.42
C ASP A 58 -2.07 3.16 7.66
N LEU A 59 -3.09 3.26 6.81
CA LEU A 59 -4.14 4.27 6.87
C LEU A 59 -5.49 3.62 6.59
N THR A 60 -6.56 4.09 7.22
CA THR A 60 -7.91 3.76 6.75
C THR A 60 -8.14 4.30 5.33
N GLU A 61 -9.16 3.78 4.62
CA GLU A 61 -9.52 4.30 3.29
C GLU A 61 -9.93 5.79 3.35
N GLU A 62 -10.55 6.23 4.45
CA GLU A 62 -10.92 7.64 4.68
C GLU A 62 -9.68 8.54 4.84
N GLU A 63 -8.74 8.15 5.70
CA GLU A 63 -7.48 8.90 5.87
C GLU A 63 -6.67 8.93 4.57
N LEU A 64 -6.63 7.82 3.83
CA LEU A 64 -5.96 7.76 2.54
C LEU A 64 -6.60 8.72 1.53
N LEU A 65 -7.92 8.81 1.50
CA LEU A 65 -8.63 9.74 0.62
C LEU A 65 -8.29 11.19 0.96
N GLU A 66 -8.20 11.56 2.23
CA GLU A 66 -7.79 12.91 2.64
C GLU A 66 -6.34 13.22 2.23
N VAL A 67 -5.42 12.27 2.38
CA VAL A 67 -4.04 12.41 1.87
C VAL A 67 -4.02 12.63 0.35
N PHE A 68 -4.83 11.88 -0.40
CA PHE A 68 -4.93 12.04 -1.85
C PHE A 68 -5.53 13.40 -2.23
N LYS A 69 -6.57 13.87 -1.53
CA LYS A 69 -7.18 15.20 -1.75
C LYS A 69 -6.15 16.31 -1.54
N ASP A 70 -5.42 16.30 -0.43
CA ASP A 70 -4.38 17.32 -0.16
C ASP A 70 -3.23 17.24 -1.18
N GLY A 71 -2.78 16.04 -1.53
CA GLY A 71 -1.73 15.84 -2.54
C GLY A 71 -2.14 16.33 -3.93
N LEU A 72 -3.42 16.16 -4.31
CA LEU A 72 -3.97 16.72 -5.55
C LEU A 72 -3.99 18.26 -5.51
N ALA A 73 -4.39 18.87 -4.40
CA ALA A 73 -4.43 20.32 -4.22
C ALA A 73 -3.04 20.97 -4.23
N LYS A 74 -2.00 20.22 -3.82
CA LYS A 74 -0.59 20.67 -3.78
C LYS A 74 0.24 20.22 -4.97
N ASP A 75 -0.40 19.75 -6.04
CA ASP A 75 0.26 19.33 -7.27
C ASP A 75 1.34 18.24 -7.13
N VAL A 76 1.19 17.35 -6.14
CA VAL A 76 2.08 16.17 -5.97
C VAL A 76 1.99 15.22 -7.17
N PHE A 77 0.79 15.07 -7.74
CA PHE A 77 0.53 14.16 -8.86
C PHE A 77 0.53 14.90 -10.20
N SER A 78 1.28 14.41 -11.17
CA SER A 78 1.30 14.98 -12.53
C SER A 78 -0.05 14.83 -13.23
N SER A 79 -0.31 15.69 -14.23
CA SER A 79 -1.52 15.60 -15.07
C SER A 79 -1.67 14.22 -15.71
N ARG A 80 -0.58 13.67 -16.27
CA ARG A 80 -0.57 12.32 -16.84
C ARG A 80 -0.99 11.26 -15.83
N PHE A 81 -0.45 11.31 -14.60
CA PHE A 81 -0.82 10.36 -13.56
C PHE A 81 -2.32 10.44 -13.23
N ARG A 82 -2.85 11.66 -13.06
CA ARG A 82 -4.28 11.88 -12.76
C ARG A 82 -5.20 11.32 -13.86
N GLU A 83 -4.85 11.54 -15.12
CA GLU A 83 -5.64 11.04 -16.26
C GLU A 83 -5.60 9.51 -16.38
N GLU A 84 -4.46 8.88 -16.13
CA GLU A 84 -4.39 7.41 -16.10
C GLU A 84 -5.16 6.84 -14.90
N LEU A 85 -5.09 7.47 -13.73
CA LEU A 85 -5.83 7.04 -12.54
C LEU A 85 -7.35 7.08 -12.77
N LYS A 86 -7.87 8.12 -13.44
CA LYS A 86 -9.30 8.23 -13.80
C LYS A 86 -9.79 7.10 -14.70
N LYS A 87 -8.92 6.47 -15.51
CA LYS A 87 -9.30 5.37 -16.41
C LYS A 87 -9.39 4.02 -15.69
N LEU A 88 -8.86 3.92 -14.47
CA LEU A 88 -8.86 2.69 -13.68
C LEU A 88 -10.10 2.56 -12.77
N LEU A 89 -10.88 3.64 -12.63
CA LEU A 89 -12.12 3.74 -11.84
C LEU A 89 -13.35 3.72 -12.76
#